data_AF-A0A814TMC5-F1
#
_entry.id   AF-A0A814TMC5-F1
#
_cell.length_a   1.000
_cell.length_b   1.000
_cell.length_c   1.000
_cell.angle_alpha   90.00
_cell.angle_beta   90.00
_cell.angle_gamma   90.00
#
_symmetry.space_group_name_H-M   'P 1'
#
loop_
_entity.id
_entity.type
_entity.pdbx_description
1 polymer ?
#
loop_
_entity_poly.entity_id
_entity_poly.type
_entity_poly.pdbx_seq_one_letter_code
_entity_poly.pdbx_strand_id
1 'polypeptide(L)'
;MMNIFMLLLIVGYSIHDIDGYGVRGQTIWKIILCKFSDSPTPKYTPTEIKEKFLDRGTGGLADYWHDISSGLINFNSSSVNGWYTISETKEQQLKKSRNQRFDDCVKASKLLIRASQRIIVITSPGIDL
;
A
#
# COMPACT_ATOMS: atom_id res chain seq x y z
N MET A 1 -23.91 38.95 -52.34
CA MET A 1 -25.17 38.19 -52.22
C MET A 1 -24.99 37.07 -51.21
N MET A 2 -25.93 36.94 -50.28
CA MET A 2 -26.26 35.85 -49.31
C MET A 2 -25.12 34.96 -48.76
N ASN A 3 -24.74 34.97 -47.47
CA ASN A 3 -25.45 34.54 -46.23
C ASN A 3 -25.35 33.03 -45.93
N ILE A 4 -24.79 32.64 -44.77
CA ILE A 4 -25.36 31.69 -43.80
C ILE A 4 -24.41 31.56 -42.59
N PHE A 5 -24.78 32.26 -41.53
CA PHE A 5 -24.47 31.89 -40.15
C PHE A 5 -25.24 30.60 -39.84
N MET A 6 -24.53 29.51 -39.53
CA MET A 6 -25.12 28.36 -38.87
C MET A 6 -24.35 28.11 -37.58
N LEU A 7 -24.99 28.51 -36.48
CA LEU A 7 -24.62 28.18 -35.11
C LEU A 7 -24.37 26.68 -34.97
N LEU A 8 -23.21 26.32 -34.44
CA LEU A 8 -23.01 25.07 -33.71
C LEU A 8 -22.64 25.44 -32.29
N LEU A 9 -23.68 25.54 -31.44
CA LEU A 9 -23.56 25.48 -29.99
C LEU A 9 -23.01 24.11 -29.64
N ILE A 10 -21.69 23.98 -29.59
CA ILE A 10 -21.05 22.88 -28.87
C ILE A 10 -21.22 23.24 -27.40
N VAL A 11 -22.29 22.72 -26.80
CA VAL A 11 -22.40 22.64 -25.35
C VAL A 11 -21.20 21.83 -24.89
N GLY A 12 -20.21 22.53 -24.32
CA GLY A 12 -19.08 21.94 -23.66
C GLY A 12 -19.57 21.18 -22.44
N TYR A 13 -20.04 19.96 -22.65
CA TYR A 13 -19.97 18.96 -21.59
C TYR A 13 -18.49 18.67 -21.42
N SER A 14 -17.88 19.37 -20.45
CA SER A 14 -16.68 18.86 -19.81
C SER A 14 -17.02 17.43 -19.38
N ILE A 15 -16.46 16.46 -20.09
CA ILE A 15 -16.33 15.10 -19.59
C ILE A 15 -15.57 15.28 -18.28
N HIS A 16 -16.28 15.22 -17.15
CA HIS A 16 -15.63 14.98 -15.89
C HIS A 16 -15.00 13.60 -16.05
N ASP A 17 -13.67 13.58 -16.03
CA ASP A 17 -12.94 12.34 -15.85
C ASP A 17 -13.53 11.67 -14.62
N ILE A 18 -14.25 10.58 -14.85
CA ILE A 18 -14.57 9.65 -13.77
C ILE A 18 -13.23 9.02 -13.45
N ASP A 19 -12.54 9.53 -12.43
CA ASP A 19 -11.31 8.94 -11.87
C ASP A 19 -11.64 7.61 -11.19
N GLY A 20 -12.13 6.66 -11.99
CA GLY A 20 -12.18 5.25 -11.71
C GLY A 20 -11.04 4.54 -12.43
N TYR A 21 -9.83 5.10 -12.41
CA TYR A 21 -8.66 4.38 -12.90
C TYR A 21 -8.39 3.22 -11.94
N GLY A 22 -8.82 2.02 -12.33
CA GLY A 22 -8.36 0.79 -11.68
C GLY A 22 -6.84 0.83 -11.54
N VAL A 23 -6.31 0.28 -10.44
CA VAL A 23 -4.87 0.30 -10.17
C VAL A 23 -4.14 -0.34 -11.35
N ARG A 24 -3.38 0.48 -12.09
CA ARG A 24 -2.59 0.09 -13.27
C ARG A 24 -1.19 0.66 -13.11
N GLY A 25 -0.21 -0.05 -13.65
CA GLY A 25 1.19 0.35 -13.61
C GLY A 25 1.87 0.07 -12.27
N GLN A 26 2.89 0.87 -11.98
CA GLN A 26 3.74 0.69 -10.81
C GLN A 26 2.98 1.05 -9.52
N THR A 27 2.70 0.04 -8.71
CA THR A 27 2.09 0.19 -7.39
C THR A 27 3.18 0.06 -6.34
N ILE A 28 3.57 1.18 -5.72
CA ILE A 28 4.70 1.19 -4.79
C ILE A 28 4.19 0.95 -3.37
N TRP A 29 4.49 -0.22 -2.81
CA TRP A 29 4.19 -0.57 -1.43
C TRP A 29 5.38 -0.29 -0.50
N LYS A 30 5.10 0.40 0.60
CA LYS A 30 5.99 0.56 1.74
C LYS A 30 5.48 -0.37 2.84
N ILE A 31 5.99 -1.60 2.85
CA ILE A 31 5.67 -2.59 3.89
C ILE A 31 6.54 -2.27 5.11
N ILE A 32 5.89 -2.01 6.24
CA ILE A 32 6.53 -1.66 7.51
C ILE A 32 6.20 -2.78 8.50
N LEU A 33 7.22 -3.45 9.02
CA LEU A 33 7.00 -4.49 10.02
C LEU A 33 7.29 -3.93 11.41
N CYS A 34 6.38 -4.21 12.34
CA CYS A 34 6.49 -3.77 13.71
C CYS A 34 6.33 -4.92 14.71
N LYS A 35 7.02 -4.80 15.82
CA LYS A 35 6.88 -5.67 16.99
C LYS A 35 6.58 -4.82 18.21
N PHE A 36 5.98 -5.42 19.22
CA PHE A 36 5.72 -4.76 20.50
C PHE A 36 6.94 -4.87 21.40
N SER A 37 6.97 -4.10 22.49
CA SER A 37 8.08 -4.11 23.44
C SER A 37 8.28 -5.46 24.13
N ASP A 38 7.21 -6.24 24.26
CA ASP A 38 7.17 -7.59 24.85
C ASP A 38 7.10 -8.72 23.81
N SER A 39 7.24 -8.40 22.51
CA SER A 39 7.17 -9.41 21.46
C SER A 39 8.35 -10.37 21.51
N PRO A 40 8.12 -11.68 21.29
CA PRO A 40 9.20 -12.61 20.97
C PRO A 40 9.83 -12.27 19.62
N THR A 41 10.96 -12.93 19.30
CA THR A 41 11.58 -12.83 17.97
C THR A 41 10.56 -13.16 16.87
N PRO A 42 10.34 -12.27 15.89
CA PRO A 42 9.42 -12.55 14.79
C PRO A 42 9.82 -13.80 14.00
N LYS A 43 8.82 -14.59 13.59
CA LYS A 43 9.05 -15.86 12.88
C LYS A 43 9.70 -15.67 11.50
N TYR A 44 9.32 -14.60 10.80
CA TYR A 44 9.79 -14.32 9.44
C TYR A 44 10.73 -13.13 9.44
N THR A 45 11.82 -13.26 8.68
CA THR A 45 12.72 -12.16 8.37
C THR A 45 12.07 -11.19 7.36
N PRO A 46 12.52 -9.92 7.31
CA PRO A 46 12.08 -9.00 6.27
C PRO A 46 12.30 -9.52 4.85
N THR A 47 13.36 -10.30 4.61
CA THR A 47 13.66 -10.92 3.32
C THR A 47 12.62 -11.96 2.94
N GLU A 48 12.26 -12.88 3.84
CA GLU A 48 11.23 -13.88 3.56
C GLU A 48 9.85 -13.23 3.30
N ILE A 49 9.55 -12.11 3.99
CA ILE A 49 8.34 -11.34 3.69
C ILE A 49 8.43 -10.69 2.32
N LYS A 50 9.58 -10.14 1.93
CA LYS A 50 9.80 -9.57 0.59
C LYS A 50 9.58 -10.62 -0.49
N GLU A 51 10.13 -11.82 -0.33
CA GLU A 51 9.98 -12.93 -1.28
C GLU A 51 8.51 -13.32 -1.47
N LYS A 52 7.74 -13.35 -0.36
CA LYS A 52 6.32 -13.72 -0.39
C LYS A 52 5.41 -12.62 -0.94
N PHE A 53 5.76 -11.34 -0.75
CA PHE A 53 4.88 -10.21 -1.08
C PHE A 53 5.24 -9.50 -2.39
N LEU A 54 6.53 -9.30 -2.64
CA LEU A 54 7.01 -8.35 -3.64
C LEU A 54 7.78 -8.99 -4.80
N ASP A 55 8.42 -10.14 -4.57
CA ASP A 55 9.24 -10.80 -5.60
C ASP A 55 8.39 -11.70 -6.50
N ARG A 56 8.65 -11.63 -7.80
CA ARG A 56 8.02 -12.46 -8.86
C ARG A 56 8.68 -13.84 -8.94
N GLY A 57 7.93 -14.85 -9.37
CA GLY A 57 8.40 -16.22 -9.56
C GLY A 57 8.49 -17.06 -8.28
N THR A 58 7.87 -16.60 -7.19
CA THR A 58 7.83 -17.29 -5.89
C THR A 58 6.50 -18.00 -5.62
N GLY A 59 5.52 -17.83 -6.51
CA GLY A 59 4.11 -18.20 -6.27
C GLY A 59 3.41 -17.27 -5.27
N GLY A 60 4.01 -16.11 -4.97
CA GLY A 60 3.57 -15.18 -3.95
C GLY A 60 2.56 -14.14 -4.42
N LEU A 61 2.39 -13.09 -3.62
CA LEU A 61 1.40 -12.05 -3.87
C LEU A 61 1.71 -11.23 -5.13
N ALA A 62 2.99 -10.97 -5.40
CA ALA A 62 3.42 -10.36 -6.66
C ALA A 62 3.08 -11.21 -7.88
N ASP A 63 3.05 -12.54 -7.70
CA ASP A 63 2.62 -13.44 -8.77
C ASP A 63 1.13 -13.33 -9.04
N TYR A 64 0.35 -13.48 -7.97
CA TYR A 64 -1.10 -13.33 -8.00
C TYR A 64 -1.54 -12.02 -8.69
N TRP A 65 -1.04 -10.87 -8.24
CA TRP A 65 -1.53 -9.57 -8.74
C TRP A 65 -1.20 -9.32 -10.20
N HIS A 66 -0.05 -9.74 -10.67
CA HIS A 66 0.29 -9.66 -12.08
C HIS A 66 -0.63 -10.55 -12.91
N ASP A 67 -0.89 -11.79 -12.48
CA ASP A 67 -1.68 -12.75 -13.25
C ASP A 67 -3.13 -12.26 -13.39
N ILE A 68 -3.76 -11.87 -12.28
CA ILE A 68 -5.15 -11.37 -12.32
C ILE A 68 -5.29 -10.00 -12.99
N SER A 69 -4.19 -9.24 -13.11
CA SER A 69 -4.18 -7.96 -13.80
C SER A 69 -3.68 -8.06 -15.25
N SER A 70 -3.42 -9.27 -15.77
CA SER A 70 -2.82 -9.47 -17.10
C SER A 70 -1.52 -8.68 -17.30
N GLY A 71 -0.70 -8.61 -16.26
CA GLY A 71 0.60 -7.93 -16.23
C GLY A 71 0.56 -6.42 -15.97
N LEU A 72 -0.63 -5.84 -15.74
CA LEU A 72 -0.78 -4.40 -15.55
C LEU A 72 -0.27 -3.91 -14.19
N ILE A 73 -0.31 -4.74 -13.14
CA ILE A 73 0.18 -4.39 -11.81
C ILE A 73 1.58 -4.98 -11.59
N ASN A 74 2.49 -4.13 -11.12
CA ASN A 74 3.79 -4.56 -10.60
C ASN A 74 4.13 -3.79 -9.31
N PHE A 75 5.02 -4.38 -8.51
CA PHE A 75 5.48 -3.83 -7.23
C PHE A 75 6.90 -3.31 -7.28
N ASN A 76 7.39 -2.92 -8.47
CA ASN A 76 8.73 -2.37 -8.61
C ASN A 76 8.91 -1.16 -7.67
N SER A 77 10.10 -0.99 -7.11
CA SER A 77 10.42 0.04 -6.10
C SER A 77 9.68 -0.07 -4.76
N SER A 78 8.89 -1.14 -4.55
CA SER A 78 8.35 -1.46 -3.23
C SER A 78 9.45 -1.94 -2.29
N SER A 79 9.20 -1.85 -0.99
CA SER A 79 10.17 -2.27 0.03
C SER A 79 9.50 -2.88 1.24
N VAL A 80 10.18 -3.85 1.86
CA VAL A 80 9.90 -4.34 3.21
C VAL A 80 10.92 -3.74 4.15
N ASN A 81 10.46 -3.10 5.23
CA ASN A 81 11.31 -2.32 6.12
C ASN A 81 11.14 -2.81 7.55
N GLY A 82 12.22 -3.41 8.06
CA GLY A 82 12.55 -3.60 9.48
C GLY A 82 11.52 -4.35 10.34
N TRP A 83 11.91 -4.71 11.56
CA TRP A 83 10.99 -5.03 12.66
C TRP A 83 11.13 -3.94 13.71
N TYR A 84 10.42 -2.83 13.51
CA TYR A 84 10.48 -1.67 14.40
C TYR A 84 9.74 -1.95 15.70
N THR A 85 10.33 -1.53 16.82
CA THR A 85 9.71 -1.75 18.13
C THR A 85 8.74 -0.60 18.44
N ILE A 86 7.46 -0.92 18.54
CA ILE A 86 6.46 -0.08 19.21
C ILE A 86 6.76 -0.15 20.72
N SER A 87 6.78 1.00 21.40
CA SER A 87 7.17 1.06 22.82
C SER A 87 6.19 0.35 23.76
N GLU A 88 4.93 0.24 23.36
CA GLU A 88 3.87 -0.41 24.13
C GLU A 88 3.86 -1.91 23.93
N THR A 89 3.33 -2.62 24.94
CA THR A 89 3.11 -4.07 24.87
C THR A 89 1.98 -4.40 23.91
N LYS A 90 1.92 -5.67 23.48
CA LYS A 90 0.80 -6.17 22.67
C LYS A 90 -0.55 -5.90 23.35
N GLU A 91 -0.65 -6.12 24.66
CA GLU A 91 -1.90 -5.94 25.39
C GLU A 91 -2.35 -4.48 25.43
N GLN A 92 -1.41 -3.54 25.58
CA GLN A 92 -1.69 -2.11 25.52
C GLN A 92 -2.21 -1.71 24.13
N GLN A 93 -1.60 -2.24 23.07
CA GLN A 93 -2.01 -1.98 21.68
C GLN A 93 -3.40 -2.55 21.35
N LEU A 94 -3.79 -3.69 21.92
CA LEU A 94 -5.13 -4.26 21.73
C LEU A 94 -6.26 -3.38 22.29
N LYS A 95 -5.96 -2.45 23.22
CA LYS A 95 -6.91 -1.47 23.76
C LYS A 95 -7.13 -0.27 22.84
N LYS A 96 -6.34 -0.13 21.77
CA LYS A 96 -6.41 0.97 20.81
C LYS A 96 -7.29 0.61 19.61
N SER A 97 -7.72 1.63 18.88
CA SER A 97 -8.36 1.45 17.58
C SER A 97 -7.37 0.97 16.50
N ARG A 98 -7.92 0.38 15.44
CA ARG A 98 -7.20 -0.05 14.23
C ARG A 98 -6.23 1.03 13.71
N ASN A 99 -6.74 2.25 13.52
CA ASN A 99 -5.96 3.37 12.98
C ASN A 99 -4.84 3.81 13.94
N GLN A 100 -5.09 3.84 15.24
CA GLN A 100 -4.05 4.18 16.22
C GLN A 100 -2.90 3.17 16.19
N ARG A 101 -3.20 1.86 16.12
CA ARG A 101 -2.18 0.82 16.00
C ARG A 101 -1.36 0.94 14.72
N PHE A 102 -2.03 1.28 13.61
CA PHE A 102 -1.37 1.57 12.33
C PHE A 102 -0.41 2.77 12.46
N ASP A 103 -0.90 3.89 12.99
CA ASP A 103 -0.12 5.12 13.16
C ASP A 103 1.07 4.93 14.10
N ASP A 104 0.90 4.16 15.18
CA ASP A 104 1.98 3.85 16.11
C ASP A 104 3.13 3.08 15.44
N CYS A 105 2.81 2.11 14.58
CA CYS A 105 3.83 1.40 13.81
C CYS A 105 4.54 2.33 12.80
N VAL A 106 3.77 3.13 12.06
CA VAL A 106 4.33 4.10 11.11
C VAL A 106 5.27 5.07 11.83
N LYS A 107 4.85 5.59 12.99
CA LYS A 107 5.65 6.48 13.85
C LYS A 107 6.91 5.80 14.36
N ALA A 108 6.82 4.56 14.83
CA ALA A 108 7.99 3.79 15.32
C ALA A 108 9.04 3.58 14.22
N SER A 109 8.62 3.46 12.96
CA SER A 109 9.51 3.25 11.83
C SER A 109 10.42 4.45 11.52
N LYS A 110 9.96 5.68 11.82
CA LYS A 110 10.59 6.94 11.43
C LYS A 110 10.92 7.04 9.93
N LEU A 111 10.27 6.23 9.10
CA LEU A 111 10.51 6.19 7.67
C LEU A 111 9.88 7.42 7.00
N LEU A 112 10.58 7.95 5.99
CA LEU A 112 10.00 8.92 5.07
C LEU A 112 9.05 8.18 4.12
N ILE A 113 7.77 8.52 4.18
CA ILE A 113 6.73 7.97 3.31
C ILE A 113 6.35 9.04 2.30
N ARG A 114 6.44 8.71 1.01
CA ARG A 114 6.09 9.60 -0.09
C ARG A 114 4.62 9.46 -0.44
N ALA A 115 4.01 10.53 -0.96
CA ALA A 115 2.60 10.53 -1.36
C ALA A 115 2.25 9.44 -2.40
N SER A 116 3.21 9.01 -3.22
CA SER A 116 3.02 7.94 -4.21
C SER A 116 3.05 6.53 -3.63
N GLN A 117 3.38 6.36 -2.34
CA GLN A 117 3.52 5.06 -1.71
C GLN A 117 2.24 4.67 -0.97
N ARG A 118 1.81 3.42 -1.17
CA ARG A 118 0.80 2.78 -0.33
C ARG A 118 1.50 2.10 0.84
N ILE A 119 0.94 2.21 2.04
CA ILE A 119 1.54 1.67 3.26
C ILE A 119 0.84 0.35 3.60
N ILE A 120 1.64 -0.65 3.98
CA ILE A 120 1.14 -1.88 4.59
C ILE A 120 1.86 -2.05 5.92
N VAL A 121 1.11 -2.30 6.98
CA VAL A 121 1.68 -2.61 8.29
C VAL A 121 1.48 -4.08 8.60
N ILE A 122 2.53 -4.74 9.07
CA ILE A 122 2.48 -6.11 9.58
C ILE A 122 3.03 -6.12 11.00
N THR A 123 2.28 -6.69 11.95
CA THR A 123 2.72 -6.83 13.34
C THR A 123 3.14 -8.25 13.66
N SER A 124 4.07 -8.41 14.60
CA SER A 124 4.42 -9.70 15.19
C SER A 124 4.47 -9.59 16.73
N PRO A 125 3.60 -10.31 17.47
CA PRO A 125 2.51 -11.15 16.97
C PRO A 125 1.48 -10.37 16.15
N GLY A 126 0.81 -11.05 15.22
CA GLY A 126 -0.24 -10.42 14.41
C GLY A 126 -1.43 -9.99 15.29
N ILE A 127 -1.82 -8.74 15.17
CA ILE A 127 -3.07 -8.20 15.70
C ILE A 127 -3.81 -7.46 14.59
N ASP A 128 -5.12 -7.30 14.74
CA ASP A 128 -5.97 -6.60 13.78
C ASP A 128 -5.52 -5.15 13.55
N LEU A 129 -5.38 -4.74 12.28
CA LEU A 129 -4.78 -3.49 11.85
C LEU A 129 -5.50 -2.90 10.65
#